data_AF-A0A958M7A1-F1
#
_entry.id   AF-A0A958M7A1-F1
#
_cell.length_a   1.000
_cell.length_b   1.000
_cell.length_c   1.000
_cell.angle_alpha   90.00
_cell.angle_beta   90.00
_cell.angle_gamma   90.00
#
_symmetry.space_group_name_H-M   'P 1'
#
loop_
_entity.id
_entity.type
_entity.pdbx_description
1 polymer ?
#
loop_
_entity_poly.entity_id
_entity_poly.type
_entity_poly.pdbx_seq_one_letter_code
_entity_poly.pdbx_strand_id
1 'polypeptide(L)'
;MLAVKLLTVFLLSAIFYQDVRARMVHGFLFPLTALFLGILHYFNVEKTGFYIGVAGNMIFISVLILFLFLYSKIKLKRSFLHESFGLGDMLFFYAVCFAFPNYTFAVLFVFSVLFSLFAHLALKKKMKDKTVPLAGYMSLFFAITFGISMLYKPFSLYLL
;
A
#
# COMPACT_ATOMS: atom_id res chain seq x y z
N MET A 1 -3.14 -10.88 -18.61
CA MET A 1 -2.26 -9.96 -17.86
C MET A 1 -2.70 -8.50 -17.92
N LEU A 2 -3.02 -7.93 -19.09
CA LEU A 2 -3.45 -6.52 -19.17
C LEU A 2 -4.73 -6.21 -18.37
N ALA A 3 -5.76 -7.07 -18.49
CA ALA A 3 -7.01 -6.92 -17.73
C ALA A 3 -6.79 -6.91 -16.21
N VAL A 4 -5.92 -7.79 -15.70
CA VAL A 4 -5.55 -7.86 -14.28
C VAL A 4 -4.90 -6.54 -13.85
N LYS A 5 -3.98 -5.98 -14.65
CA LYS A 5 -3.35 -4.68 -14.35
C LYS A 5 -4.37 -3.54 -14.31
N LEU A 6 -5.30 -3.47 -15.28
CA LEU A 6 -6.37 -2.47 -15.29
C LEU A 6 -7.28 -2.59 -14.07
N LEU A 7 -7.66 -3.81 -13.69
CA LEU A 7 -8.45 -4.06 -12.48
C LEU A 7 -7.70 -3.65 -11.22
N THR A 8 -6.41 -3.94 -11.10
CA THR A 8 -5.57 -3.49 -9.98
C THR A 8 -5.56 -1.96 -9.88
N VAL A 9 -5.34 -1.24 -10.99
CA VAL A 9 -5.36 0.22 -11.01
C VAL A 9 -6.73 0.76 -10.62
N PHE A 10 -7.81 0.14 -11.10
CA PHE A 10 -9.17 0.49 -10.73
C PHE A 10 -9.44 0.32 -9.22
N LEU A 11 -9.04 -0.82 -8.64
CA LEU A 11 -9.20 -1.09 -7.20
C LEU A 11 -8.42 -0.11 -6.34
N LEU A 12 -7.16 0.17 -6.69
CA LEU A 12 -6.33 1.17 -6.01
C LEU A 12 -6.94 2.57 -6.11
N SER A 13 -7.46 2.95 -7.29
CA SER A 13 -8.15 4.23 -7.48
C SER A 13 -9.44 4.32 -6.66
N ALA A 14 -10.17 3.21 -6.53
CA ALA A 14 -11.38 3.13 -5.70
C ALA A 14 -11.05 3.30 -4.21
N ILE A 15 -9.97 2.67 -3.72
CA ILE A 15 -9.46 2.86 -2.35
C ILE A 15 -9.10 4.32 -2.13
N PHE A 16 -8.33 4.95 -3.03
CA PHE A 16 -7.99 6.37 -2.95
C PHE A 16 -9.24 7.26 -2.87
N TYR A 17 -10.20 7.05 -3.76
CA TYR A 17 -11.42 7.84 -3.81
C TYR A 17 -12.25 7.71 -2.52
N GLN A 18 -12.44 6.49 -2.02
CA GLN A 18 -13.19 6.23 -0.79
C GLN A 18 -12.50 6.81 0.44
N ASP A 19 -11.18 6.60 0.55
CA ASP A 19 -10.41 7.07 1.71
C ASP A 19 -10.34 8.61 1.75
N VAL A 20 -10.16 9.27 0.61
CA VAL A 20 -10.13 10.75 0.56
C VAL A 20 -11.51 11.37 0.78
N ARG A 21 -12.57 10.78 0.21
CA ARG A 21 -13.93 11.36 0.28
C ARG A 21 -14.63 11.10 1.61
N ALA A 22 -14.55 9.87 2.12
CA ALA A 22 -15.39 9.41 3.22
C ALA A 22 -14.60 8.93 4.44
N ARG A 23 -13.25 8.89 4.38
CA ARG A 23 -12.38 8.35 5.45
C ARG A 23 -12.72 6.91 5.84
N MET A 24 -13.42 6.20 4.96
CA MET A 24 -13.91 4.85 5.15
C MET A 24 -13.75 4.12 3.84
N VAL A 25 -13.11 2.96 3.88
CA VAL A 25 -12.92 2.08 2.74
C VAL A 25 -13.58 0.77 3.07
N HIS A 26 -14.32 0.20 2.12
CA HIS A 26 -14.90 -1.11 2.32
C HIS A 26 -13.80 -2.17 2.53
N GLY A 27 -13.86 -2.89 3.65
CA GLY A 27 -12.81 -3.84 4.03
C GLY A 27 -12.52 -4.92 2.97
N PHE A 28 -13.53 -5.33 2.18
CA PHE A 28 -13.36 -6.33 1.12
C PHE A 28 -12.43 -5.86 -0.02
N LEU A 29 -12.23 -4.54 -0.19
CA LEU A 29 -11.34 -4.01 -1.22
C LEU A 29 -9.88 -4.37 -0.94
N PHE A 30 -9.46 -4.50 0.33
CA PHE A 30 -8.07 -4.83 0.65
C PHE A 30 -7.69 -6.27 0.29
N PRO A 31 -8.44 -7.32 0.71
CA PRO A 31 -8.17 -8.69 0.27
C PRO A 31 -8.27 -8.84 -1.25
N LEU A 32 -9.21 -8.15 -1.89
CA LEU A 32 -9.35 -8.17 -3.34
C LEU A 32 -8.10 -7.56 -4.01
N THR A 33 -7.65 -6.40 -3.53
CA THR A 33 -6.43 -5.75 -4.03
C THR A 33 -5.20 -6.63 -3.81
N ALA A 34 -5.08 -7.28 -2.64
CA ALA A 34 -4.01 -8.23 -2.35
C ALA A 34 -4.00 -9.41 -3.33
N LEU A 35 -5.18 -9.97 -3.66
CA LEU A 35 -5.33 -11.06 -4.62
C LEU A 35 -4.85 -10.65 -6.01
N PHE A 36 -5.30 -9.51 -6.53
CA PHE A 36 -4.92 -9.03 -7.86
C PHE A 36 -3.42 -8.68 -7.93
N LEU A 37 -2.87 -8.06 -6.88
CA LEU A 37 -1.43 -7.80 -6.76
C LEU A 37 -0.61 -9.10 -6.71
N GLY A 38 -1.07 -10.07 -5.92
CA GLY A 38 -0.45 -11.38 -5.81
C GLY A 38 -0.47 -12.18 -7.11
N ILE A 39 -1.58 -12.14 -7.86
CA ILE A 39 -1.67 -12.73 -9.20
C ILE A 39 -0.63 -12.11 -10.13
N LEU A 40 -0.52 -10.77 -10.16
CA LEU A 40 0.50 -10.10 -10.97
C LEU A 40 1.90 -10.52 -10.57
N HIS A 41 2.21 -10.55 -9.28
CA HIS A 41 3.53 -10.94 -8.79
C HIS A 41 3.87 -12.40 -9.13
N TYR A 42 2.94 -13.33 -8.89
CA TYR A 42 3.11 -14.76 -9.16
C TYR A 42 3.44 -15.08 -10.63
N PHE A 43 2.85 -14.34 -11.57
CA PHE A 43 3.07 -14.57 -12.99
C PHE A 43 4.29 -13.84 -13.58
N ASN A 44 4.92 -12.93 -12.83
CA ASN A 44 6.10 -12.18 -13.31
C ASN A 44 7.42 -12.61 -12.63
N VAL A 45 7.36 -13.48 -11.61
CA VAL A 45 8.52 -13.95 -10.85
C VAL A 45 8.49 -15.48 -10.77
N GLU A 46 9.64 -16.09 -10.54
CA GLU A 46 9.71 -17.52 -10.23
C GLU A 46 8.86 -17.85 -8.98
N LYS A 47 8.17 -18.99 -8.97
CA LYS A 47 7.29 -19.41 -7.88
C LYS A 47 7.99 -19.38 -6.52
N THR A 48 9.22 -19.87 -6.44
CA THR A 48 10.04 -19.86 -5.22
C THR A 48 10.30 -18.43 -4.74
N GLY A 49 10.68 -17.55 -5.68
CA GLY A 49 10.89 -16.13 -5.43
C GLY A 49 9.62 -15.42 -4.96
N PHE A 50 8.45 -15.77 -5.50
CA PHE A 50 7.16 -15.25 -5.03
C PHE A 50 6.92 -15.58 -3.55
N TYR A 51 7.03 -16.85 -3.14
CA TYR A 51 6.75 -17.22 -1.75
C TYR A 51 7.75 -16.60 -0.76
N ILE A 52 9.04 -16.61 -1.12
CA ILE A 52 10.10 -15.99 -0.30
C ILE A 52 9.89 -14.46 -0.22
N GLY A 53 9.53 -13.83 -1.35
CA GLY A 53 9.26 -12.40 -1.43
C GLY A 53 8.06 -11.99 -0.58
N VAL A 54 6.93 -12.69 -0.71
CA VAL A 54 5.73 -12.40 0.09
C VAL A 54 6.01 -12.61 1.59
N ALA A 55 6.68 -13.70 1.96
CA ALA A 55 7.05 -13.96 3.35
C ALA A 55 7.98 -12.88 3.92
N GLY A 56 9.01 -12.48 3.16
CA GLY A 56 9.92 -11.40 3.52
C GLY A 56 9.21 -10.06 3.73
N ASN A 57 8.34 -9.68 2.79
CA ASN A 57 7.53 -8.47 2.88
C ASN A 57 6.59 -8.50 4.10
N MET A 58 5.94 -9.63 4.37
CA MET A 58 5.08 -9.78 5.56
C MET A 58 5.85 -9.63 6.86
N ILE A 59 7.05 -10.21 6.97
CA ILE A 59 7.92 -10.05 8.13
C ILE A 59 8.31 -8.58 8.28
N PHE A 60 8.74 -7.93 7.19
CA PHE A 60 9.11 -6.51 7.19
C PHE A 60 7.96 -5.62 7.70
N ILE A 61 6.75 -5.80 7.17
CA ILE A 61 5.57 -5.04 7.59
C ILE A 61 5.16 -5.35 9.03
N SER A 62 5.25 -6.62 9.45
CA SER A 62 4.93 -7.01 10.83
C SER A 62 5.88 -6.35 11.84
N VAL A 63 7.18 -6.32 11.52
CA VAL A 63 8.20 -5.64 12.34
C VAL A 63 7.93 -4.13 12.38
N LEU A 64 7.61 -3.52 11.25
CA LEU A 64 7.29 -2.09 11.18
C LEU A 64 6.05 -1.75 12.03
N ILE A 65 4.97 -2.53 11.91
CA ILE A 65 3.76 -2.36 12.71
C ILE A 65 4.06 -2.58 14.19
N LEU A 66 4.90 -3.54 14.55
CA LEU A 66 5.31 -3.78 15.93
C LEU A 66 6.04 -2.54 16.51
N PHE A 67 6.97 -1.94 15.76
CA PHE A 67 7.62 -0.71 16.19
C PHE A 67 6.63 0.45 16.34
N LEU A 68 5.70 0.63 15.40
CA LEU A 68 4.65 1.66 15.52
C LEU A 68 3.74 1.42 16.73
N PHE A 69 3.39 0.16 17.00
CA PHE A 69 2.59 -0.24 18.15
C PHE A 69 3.31 0.08 19.46
N LEU A 70 4.57 -0.33 19.60
CA LEU A 70 5.40 -0.03 20.77
C LEU A 70 5.55 1.48 20.94
N TYR A 71 5.81 2.22 19.85
CA TYR A 71 5.92 3.68 19.89
C TYR A 71 4.63 4.36 20.36
N SER A 72 3.47 3.95 19.83
CA SER A 72 2.17 4.50 20.25
C SER A 72 1.88 4.20 21.72
N LYS A 73 2.15 2.98 22.17
CA LYS A 73 1.85 2.54 23.53
C LYS A 73 2.78 3.21 24.56
N ILE A 74 4.08 3.24 24.29
CA ILE A 74 5.09 3.71 25.25
C ILE A 74 5.17 5.23 25.26
N LYS A 75 5.20 5.87 24.08
CA LYS A 75 5.49 7.31 23.98
C LYS A 75 4.25 8.18 23.85
N LEU A 76 3.27 7.76 23.03
CA LEU A 76 2.02 8.53 22.87
C LEU A 76 0.97 8.23 23.94
N LYS A 77 1.06 7.10 24.65
CA LYS A 77 0.05 6.61 25.61
C LYS A 77 -1.36 6.54 25.01
N ARG A 78 -1.48 6.34 23.69
CA ARG A 78 -2.75 6.26 22.96
C ARG A 78 -3.01 4.84 22.46
N SER A 79 -4.28 4.51 22.31
CA SER A 79 -4.72 3.24 21.74
C SER A 79 -4.29 3.14 20.26
N PHE A 80 -3.54 2.08 19.93
CA PHE A 80 -2.94 1.91 18.61
C PHE A 80 -3.97 1.84 17.49
N LEU A 81 -5.00 1.00 17.64
CA LEU A 81 -5.96 0.67 16.57
C LEU A 81 -7.12 1.66 16.38
N HIS A 82 -7.31 2.59 17.32
CA HIS A 82 -8.45 3.53 17.30
C HIS A 82 -8.05 4.99 17.21
N GLU A 83 -6.87 5.38 17.71
CA GLU A 83 -6.48 6.80 17.79
C GLU A 83 -5.21 7.15 17.01
N SER A 84 -4.29 6.20 16.86
CA SER A 84 -2.97 6.46 16.25
C SER A 84 -2.82 5.86 14.85
N PHE A 85 -3.42 4.70 14.59
CA PHE A 85 -3.24 3.94 13.35
C PHE A 85 -4.56 3.27 12.93
N GLY A 86 -5.02 3.55 11.72
CA GLY A 86 -6.29 3.03 11.21
C GLY A 86 -6.21 1.57 10.81
N LEU A 87 -7.26 0.79 11.09
CA LEU A 87 -7.36 -0.60 10.65
C LEU A 87 -7.26 -0.73 9.12
N GLY A 88 -7.80 0.24 8.37
CA GLY A 88 -7.68 0.29 6.91
C GLY A 88 -6.24 0.44 6.43
N ASP A 89 -5.43 1.27 7.09
CA ASP A 89 -4.01 1.44 6.78
C ASP A 89 -3.23 0.13 7.01
N MET A 90 -3.52 -0.54 8.12
CA MET A 90 -2.94 -1.85 8.43
C MET A 90 -3.28 -2.90 7.35
N LEU A 91 -4.55 -3.00 6.96
CA LEU A 91 -4.98 -3.93 5.92
C LEU A 91 -4.33 -3.61 4.58
N PHE A 92 -4.20 -2.32 4.24
CA PHE A 92 -3.53 -1.91 3.01
C PHE A 92 -2.05 -2.29 3.02
N PHE A 93 -1.35 -2.12 4.13
CA PHE A 93 0.07 -2.49 4.26
C PHE A 93 0.28 -3.98 4.00
N TYR A 94 -0.59 -4.83 4.57
CA TYR A 94 -0.53 -6.27 4.28
C TYR A 94 -0.94 -6.61 2.85
N ALA A 95 -1.90 -5.89 2.26
CA ALA A 95 -2.31 -6.12 0.89
C ALA A 95 -1.16 -5.86 -0.11
N VAL A 96 -0.36 -4.82 0.13
CA VAL A 96 0.78 -4.50 -0.75
C VAL A 96 1.96 -5.45 -0.61
N CYS A 97 2.05 -6.25 0.48
CA CYS A 97 3.09 -7.29 0.61
C CYS A 97 3.09 -8.29 -0.56
N PHE A 98 1.94 -8.48 -1.20
CA PHE A 98 1.78 -9.41 -2.31
C PHE A 98 2.23 -8.82 -3.66
N ALA A 99 2.54 -7.52 -3.73
CA ALA A 99 2.68 -6.81 -4.99
C ALA A 99 4.02 -6.99 -5.70
N PHE A 100 5.13 -7.08 -4.94
CA PHE A 100 6.49 -6.97 -5.48
C PHE A 100 7.48 -7.87 -4.73
N PRO A 101 8.64 -8.19 -5.34
CA PRO A 101 9.77 -8.79 -4.65
C PRO A 101 10.33 -7.89 -3.53
N ASN A 102 11.12 -8.46 -2.63
CA ASN A 102 11.59 -7.82 -1.39
C ASN A 102 12.23 -6.43 -1.59
N TYR A 103 13.19 -6.30 -2.50
CA TYR A 103 13.91 -5.04 -2.71
C TYR A 103 13.02 -3.96 -3.31
N THR A 104 12.30 -4.32 -4.38
CA THR A 104 11.37 -3.41 -5.05
C THR A 104 10.24 -2.99 -4.11
N PHE A 105 9.74 -3.92 -3.30
CA PHE A 105 8.74 -3.65 -2.28
C PHE A 105 9.24 -2.62 -1.27
N ALA A 106 10.41 -2.84 -0.65
CA ALA A 106 10.93 -1.93 0.37
C ALA A 106 11.11 -0.50 -0.17
N VAL A 107 11.67 -0.36 -1.38
CA VAL A 107 11.86 0.94 -2.03
C VAL A 107 10.51 1.62 -2.29
N LEU A 108 9.60 0.95 -3.00
CA LEU A 108 8.30 1.52 -3.34
C LEU A 108 7.47 1.82 -2.08
N PHE A 109 7.56 0.98 -1.05
CA PHE A 109 6.86 1.18 0.20
C PHE A 109 7.35 2.45 0.91
N VAL A 110 8.67 2.62 1.09
CA VAL A 110 9.22 3.83 1.72
C VAL A 110 8.86 5.08 0.93
N PHE A 111 9.00 5.06 -0.40
CA PHE A 111 8.63 6.20 -1.24
C PHE A 111 7.13 6.48 -1.21
N SER A 112 6.26 5.47 -1.11
CA SER A 112 4.82 5.66 -1.00
C SER A 112 4.42 6.35 0.32
N VAL A 113 5.10 6.03 1.42
CA VAL A 113 4.86 6.66 2.74
C VAL A 113 5.40 8.10 2.74
N LEU A 114 6.55 8.36 2.11
CA LEU A 114 7.04 9.72 1.94
C LEU A 114 6.11 10.54 1.03
N PHE A 115 5.68 9.95 -0.08
CA PHE A 115 4.73 10.57 -1.00
C PHE A 115 3.42 10.93 -0.30
N SER A 116 2.85 10.05 0.53
CA SER A 116 1.61 10.34 1.25
C SER A 116 1.76 11.51 2.23
N LEU A 117 2.91 11.62 2.90
CA LEU A 117 3.23 12.75 3.76
C LEU A 117 3.30 14.06 2.94
N PHE A 118 4.08 14.09 1.86
CA PHE A 118 4.21 15.28 1.02
C PHE A 118 2.91 15.68 0.34
N ALA A 119 2.16 14.70 -0.20
CA ALA A 119 0.86 14.92 -0.82
C ALA A 119 -0.13 15.52 0.19
N HIS A 120 -0.18 14.98 1.42
CA HIS A 120 -1.01 15.54 2.47
C HIS A 120 -0.58 16.96 2.84
N LEU A 121 0.71 17.25 3.01
CA LEU A 121 1.19 18.59 3.34
C LEU A 121 0.85 19.62 2.26
N ALA A 122 0.97 19.25 0.98
CA ALA A 122 0.62 20.10 -0.15
C ALA A 122 -0.89 20.35 -0.24
N LEU A 123 -1.73 19.36 0.08
CA LEU A 123 -3.18 19.41 -0.06
C LEU A 123 -3.93 19.80 1.23
N LYS A 124 -3.24 19.86 2.38
CA LYS A 124 -3.82 20.11 3.71
C LYS A 124 -4.70 21.37 3.74
N LYS A 125 -4.34 22.41 2.99
CA LYS A 125 -5.12 23.67 2.91
C LYS A 125 -6.53 23.49 2.34
N LYS A 126 -6.79 22.42 1.59
CA LYS A 126 -8.09 22.13 0.95
C LYS A 126 -8.92 21.09 1.69
N MET A 127 -8.39 20.44 2.73
CA MET A 127 -9.08 19.35 3.44
C MET A 127 -9.67 19.85 4.76
N LYS A 128 -10.95 19.52 5.01
CA LYS A 128 -11.66 19.86 6.25
C LYS A 128 -11.24 19.01 7.46
N ASP A 129 -10.73 17.80 7.21
CA ASP A 129 -10.40 16.83 8.26
C ASP A 129 -8.92 16.88 8.66
N LYS A 130 -8.67 16.68 9.96
CA LYS A 130 -7.33 16.79 10.57
C LYS A 130 -6.43 15.55 10.37
N THR A 131 -6.97 14.42 9.91
CA THR A 131 -6.23 13.15 9.78
C THR A 131 -5.70 12.91 8.37
N VAL A 132 -4.60 12.16 8.25
CA VAL A 132 -3.98 11.83 6.96
C VAL A 132 -4.62 10.56 6.39
N PRO A 133 -5.17 10.56 5.15
CA PRO A 133 -5.66 9.36 4.48
C PRO A 133 -4.46 8.59 3.90
N LEU A 134 -3.79 7.82 4.77
CA LEU A 134 -2.52 7.20 4.45
C LEU A 134 -2.69 6.10 3.39
N ALA A 135 -3.61 5.15 3.61
CA ALA A 135 -3.96 4.12 2.63
C ALA A 135 -4.39 4.74 1.29
N GLY A 136 -5.17 5.81 1.31
CA GLY A 136 -5.59 6.52 0.11
C GLY A 136 -4.41 7.03 -0.69
N TYR A 137 -3.55 7.86 -0.10
CA TYR A 137 -2.41 8.40 -0.83
C TYR A 137 -1.39 7.34 -1.27
N MET A 138 -1.17 6.30 -0.47
CA MET A 138 -0.32 5.18 -0.89
C MET A 138 -0.94 4.42 -2.06
N SER A 139 -2.26 4.17 -2.04
CA SER A 139 -2.95 3.52 -3.16
C SER A 139 -2.87 4.34 -4.45
N LEU A 140 -2.93 5.68 -4.37
CA LEU A 140 -2.69 6.57 -5.50
C LEU A 140 -1.26 6.42 -6.04
N PHE A 141 -0.25 6.40 -5.17
CA PHE A 141 1.15 6.19 -5.57
C PHE A 141 1.34 4.86 -6.32
N PHE A 142 0.78 3.77 -5.79
CA PHE A 142 0.83 2.47 -6.45
C PHE A 142 0.03 2.47 -7.76
N ALA A 143 -1.13 3.11 -7.83
CA ALA A 143 -1.91 3.23 -9.07
C ALA A 143 -1.13 3.94 -10.18
N ILE A 144 -0.44 5.04 -9.84
CA ILE A 144 0.44 5.77 -10.78
C ILE A 144 1.61 4.88 -11.21
N THR A 145 2.26 4.20 -10.26
CA THR A 145 3.40 3.31 -10.54
C THR A 145 3.02 2.18 -11.50
N PHE A 146 1.88 1.52 -11.26
CA PHE A 146 1.34 0.51 -12.17
C PHE A 146 0.91 1.09 -13.51
N GLY A 147 0.28 2.26 -13.53
CA GLY A 147 -0.10 2.97 -14.76
C GLY A 147 1.11 3.30 -15.65
N ILE A 148 2.20 3.80 -15.06
CA ILE A 148 3.45 4.08 -15.77
C ILE A 148 4.08 2.78 -16.28
N SER A 149 4.14 1.73 -15.47
CA SER A 149 4.65 0.41 -15.89
C SER A 149 3.86 -0.21 -17.05
N MET A 150 2.57 0.11 -17.18
CA MET A 150 1.77 -0.32 -18.34
C MET A 150 2.18 0.39 -19.63
N LEU A 151 2.58 1.66 -19.55
CA LEU A 151 2.97 2.48 -20.71
C LEU A 151 4.44 2.25 -21.09
N TYR A 152 5.32 2.04 -20.11
CA TYR A 152 6.76 1.90 -20.31
C TYR A 152 7.25 0.48 -19.98
N LYS A 153 7.41 -0.35 -21.03
CA LYS A 153 7.93 -1.73 -20.92
C LYS A 153 9.31 -1.91 -20.26
N PRO A 154 10.31 -1.00 -20.34
CA PRO A 154 11.62 -1.25 -19.74
C PRO A 154 11.63 -1.13 -18.20
N PHE A 155 10.59 -0.55 -17.58
CA PHE A 155 10.44 -0.55 -16.12
C PHE A 155 9.90 -1.90 -15.66
N SER A 156 10.80 -2.87 -15.48
CA SER A 156 10.45 -4.13 -14.83
C SER A 156 10.34 -3.91 -13.32
N LEU A 157 9.10 -3.80 -12.83
CA LEU A 157 8.79 -3.78 -11.39
C LEU A 157 9.10 -5.11 -10.68
N TYR A 158 9.54 -6.12 -11.42
CA TYR A 158 9.81 -7.47 -10.95
C TYR A 158 11.28 -7.88 -11.18
N LEU A 159 12.15 -6.91 -11.50
CA LEU A 159 13.58 -7.15 -11.59
C LEU A 159 14.14 -7.18 -10.16
N LEU A 160 14.64 -8.36 -9.74
CA LEU A 160 15.17 -8.71 -8.41
C LEU A 160 14.10 -9.04 -7.36
#